data_AF-A0A820SMZ5-F1
#
_entry.id   AF-A0A820SMZ5-F1
#
_cell.length_a   1.000
_cell.length_b   1.000
_cell.length_c   1.000
_cell.angle_alpha   90.00
_cell.angle_beta   90.00
_cell.angle_gamma   90.00
#
_symmetry.space_group_name_H-M   'P 1'
#
loop_
_entity.id
_entity.type
_entity.pdbx_description
1 polymer ?
#
loop_
_entity_poly.entity_id
_entity_poly.type
_entity_poly.pdbx_seq_one_letter_code
_entity_poly.pdbx_strand_id
1 'polypeptide(L)'
;SRPTVLVLNKLQLSIKSGQRIALVGASGCGKSTIVQLLERFYDVTHGELLLDGVDIRKLNLQWLRSRLGVVSQEPVLFDLTIAEN
;
A
#
# COMPACT_ATOMS: atom_id res chain seq x y z
N SER A 1 -13.44 9.98 11.88
CA SER A 1 -12.07 9.44 12.04
C SER A 1 -11.87 9.00 13.49
N ARG A 2 -11.14 7.90 13.75
CA ARG A 2 -10.79 7.43 15.11
C ARG A 2 -9.27 7.62 15.32
N PRO A 3 -8.79 8.85 15.60
CA PRO A 3 -7.36 9.16 15.60
C PRO A 3 -6.56 8.47 16.70
N THR A 4 -7.24 7.99 17.75
CA THR A 4 -6.61 7.31 18.90
C THR A 4 -6.45 5.80 18.72
N VAL A 5 -7.08 5.22 17.69
CA VAL A 5 -7.03 3.78 17.45
C VAL A 5 -5.97 3.48 16.39
N LEU A 6 -4.90 2.81 16.78
CA LEU A 6 -3.87 2.34 15.86
C LEU A 6 -4.39 1.15 15.06
N VAL A 7 -4.36 1.27 13.73
CA VAL A 7 -4.71 0.17 12.81
C VAL A 7 -3.55 -0.81 12.67
N LEU A 8 -2.33 -0.30 12.51
CA LEU A 8 -1.10 -1.08 12.47
C LEU A 8 -0.24 -0.69 13.68
N ASN A 9 0.23 -1.68 14.44
CA ASN A 9 1.03 -1.46 15.63
C ASN A 9 2.24 -2.40 15.62
N LYS A 10 3.45 -1.84 15.54
CA LYS A 10 4.73 -2.57 15.52
C LYS A 10 4.81 -3.68 14.46
N LEU A 11 4.18 -3.47 13.30
CA LEU A 11 4.30 -4.39 12.17
C LEU A 11 5.75 -4.36 11.64
N GLN A 12 6.37 -5.53 11.53
CA GLN A 12 7.64 -5.72 10.87
C GLN A 12 7.48 -6.78 9.78
N LEU A 13 7.79 -6.40 8.55
CA LEU A 13 7.64 -7.24 7.37
C LEU A 13 8.77 -6.92 6.39
N SER A 14 9.40 -7.96 5.84
CA SER A 14 10.38 -7.85 4.77
C SER A 14 9.96 -8.77 3.63
N ILE A 15 9.86 -8.21 2.42
CA ILE A 15 9.43 -8.92 1.21
C ILE A 15 10.60 -8.85 0.23
N LYS A 16 11.10 -10.00 -0.20
CA LYS A 16 12.19 -10.05 -1.19
C LYS A 16 11.64 -9.88 -2.61
N SER A 17 12.49 -9.41 -3.52
CA SER A 17 12.13 -9.35 -4.94
C SER A 17 11.71 -10.75 -5.45
N GLY A 18 10.61 -10.80 -6.20
CA GLY A 18 10.01 -12.04 -6.71
C GLY A 18 9.25 -12.88 -5.68
N GLN A 19 9.26 -12.50 -4.40
CA GLN A 19 8.51 -13.21 -3.37
C GLN A 19 7.02 -12.88 -3.45
N ARG A 20 6.18 -13.92 -3.32
CA ARG A 20 4.74 -13.79 -3.13
C ARG A 20 4.41 -13.94 -1.64
N ILE A 21 3.62 -13.01 -1.11
CA ILE A 21 3.14 -13.06 0.27
C ILE A 21 1.62 -12.97 0.29
N ALA A 22 1.00 -13.49 1.34
CA ALA A 22 -0.42 -13.34 1.61
C ALA A 22 -0.62 -12.65 2.96
N LEU A 23 -1.47 -11.62 2.98
CA LEU A 23 -1.90 -10.94 4.20
C LEU A 23 -3.31 -11.43 4.55
N VAL A 24 -3.45 -12.16 5.65
CA VAL A 24 -4.72 -12.75 6.10
C VAL A 24 -5.10 -12.23 7.48
N GLY A 25 -6.40 -12.20 7.76
CA GLY A 25 -6.93 -11.75 9.06
C GLY A 25 -8.36 -11.23 8.94
N ALA A 26 -8.99 -10.99 10.09
CA ALA A 26 -10.37 -10.51 10.18
C ALA A 26 -10.60 -9.17 9.44
N SER A 27 -11.85 -8.85 9.13
CA SER A 27 -12.19 -7.54 8.58
C SER A 27 -11.72 -6.42 9.52
N GLY A 28 -11.19 -5.33 8.96
CA GLY A 28 -10.68 -4.19 9.74
C GLY A 28 -9.30 -4.36 10.39
N CYS A 29 -8.62 -5.51 10.25
CA CYS A 29 -7.30 -5.74 10.86
C CYS A 29 -6.12 -5.00 10.17
N GLY A 30 -6.38 -4.13 9.19
CA GLY A 30 -5.36 -3.29 8.56
C GLY A 30 -4.73 -3.83 7.26
N LYS A 31 -5.25 -4.91 6.66
CA LYS A 31 -4.74 -5.45 5.38
C LYS A 31 -4.70 -4.40 4.27
N SER A 32 -5.84 -3.75 4.01
CA SER A 32 -5.93 -2.71 2.98
C SER A 32 -5.09 -1.48 3.34
N THR A 33 -4.91 -1.20 4.64
CA THR A 33 -4.05 -0.10 5.11
C THR A 33 -2.59 -0.31 4.72
N ILE A 34 -2.10 -1.56 4.69
CA ILE A 34 -0.73 -1.85 4.22
C ILE A 34 -0.58 -1.47 2.74
N VAL A 35 -1.57 -1.79 1.90
CA VAL A 35 -1.57 -1.42 0.47
C VAL A 35 -1.61 0.10 0.31
N GLN A 36 -2.48 0.79 1.05
CA GLN A 36 -2.60 2.25 1.00
C GLN A 36 -1.33 3.00 1.48
N LEU A 37 -0.57 2.42 2.42
CA LEU A 37 0.74 2.94 2.82
C LEU A 37 1.79 2.76 1.72
N LEU A 38 1.80 1.62 1.01
CA LEU A 38 2.67 1.40 -0.15
C LEU A 38 2.36 2.39 -1.27
N GLU A 39 1.08 2.68 -1.51
CA GLU A 39 0.62 3.69 -2.49
C GLU A 39 0.86 5.15 -2.05
N ARG A 40 1.37 5.37 -0.84
CA ARG A 40 1.48 6.69 -0.18
C ARG A 40 0.19 7.50 -0.25
N PHE A 41 -0.96 6.86 0.01
CA PHE A 41 -2.16 7.62 0.38
C PHE A 41 -2.07 8.16 1.80
N TYR A 42 -1.27 7.49 2.64
CA TYR A 42 -0.89 7.94 3.97
C TYR A 42 0.61 7.73 4.18
N ASP A 43 1.20 8.53 5.05
CA ASP A 43 2.55 8.28 5.57
C ASP A 43 2.45 7.54 6.93
N VAL A 44 3.49 6.76 7.25
CA VAL A 44 3.57 6.10 8.56
C VAL A 44 3.70 7.14 9.68
N THR A 45 2.96 6.95 10.77
CA THR A 45 3.06 7.82 11.95
C THR A 45 4.37 7.59 12.72
N HIS A 46 4.86 6.34 12.75
CA HIS A 46 6.12 5.95 13.38
C HIS A 46 6.82 4.86 12.57
N GLY A 47 8.14 4.84 12.62
CA GLY A 47 8.97 3.91 11.85
C GLY A 47 9.21 4.35 10.41
N GLU A 48 9.46 3.37 9.56
CA GLU A 48 9.80 3.56 8.15
C GLU A 48 9.18 2.49 7.27
N LEU A 49 8.92 2.86 6.02
CA LEU A 49 8.55 1.94 4.96
C LEU A 49 9.58 2.15 3.85
N LEU A 50 10.33 1.09 3.55
CA LEU A 50 11.48 1.14 2.65
C LEU A 50 11.18 0.40 1.34
N LEU A 51 11.58 1.00 0.22
CA LEU A 51 11.71 0.36 -1.07
C LEU A 51 13.20 0.38 -1.45
N ASP A 52 13.79 -0.81 -1.63
CA ASP A 52 15.23 -0.98 -1.91
C ASP A 52 16.14 -0.24 -0.91
N GLY A 53 15.74 -0.23 0.37
CA GLY A 53 16.46 0.45 1.45
C GLY A 53 16.24 1.97 1.52
N VAL A 54 15.46 2.54 0.60
CA VAL A 54 15.12 3.97 0.57
C VAL A 54 13.73 4.19 1.13
N ASP A 55 13.60 5.09 2.09
CA ASP A 55 12.29 5.50 2.61
C ASP A 55 11.43 6.08 1.48
N ILE A 56 10.22 5.52 1.30
CA ILE A 56 9.32 5.91 0.22
C ILE A 56 8.89 7.38 0.27
N ARG A 57 8.99 8.03 1.45
CA ARG A 57 8.72 9.46 1.62
C ARG A 57 9.74 10.34 0.88
N LYS A 58 10.95 9.84 0.66
CA LYS A 58 12.03 10.52 -0.09
C LYS A 58 11.90 10.36 -1.60
N LEU A 59 11.05 9.45 -2.05
CA LEU A 59 10.84 9.17 -3.47
C LEU A 59 9.81 10.14 -4.06
N ASN A 60 9.95 10.41 -5.36
CA ASN A 60 8.90 11.08 -6.12
C ASN A 60 7.63 10.22 -6.15
N LEU A 61 6.48 10.81 -5.82
CA LEU A 61 5.22 10.09 -5.66
C LEU A 61 4.73 9.46 -6.98
N GLN A 62 4.85 10.19 -8.09
CA GLN A 62 4.42 9.70 -9.40
C GLN A 62 5.31 8.53 -9.85
N TRP A 63 6.62 8.65 -9.62
CA TRP A 63 7.56 7.56 -9.90
C TRP A 63 7.24 6.33 -9.05
N LEU A 64 7.03 6.49 -7.74
CA LEU A 64 6.69 5.38 -6.85
C LEU A 64 5.43 4.64 -7.34
N ARG A 65 4.35 5.38 -7.62
CA ARG A 65 3.08 4.80 -8.07
C ARG A 65 3.19 4.13 -9.44
N SER A 66 4.04 4.64 -10.34
CA SER A 66 4.32 3.99 -11.63
C SER A 66 5.02 2.62 -11.52
N ARG A 67 5.61 2.30 -10.35
CA ARG A 67 6.21 0.99 -10.06
C ARG A 67 5.24 0.01 -9.40
N LEU A 68 4.03 0.45 -9.05
CA LEU A 68 3.02 -0.36 -8.36
C LEU A 68 1.89 -0.72 -9.33
N GLY A 69 1.59 -2.01 -9.44
CA GLY A 69 0.33 -2.48 -10.02
C GLY A 69 -0.64 -2.81 -8.89
N VAL A 70 -1.81 -2.18 -8.88
CA VAL A 70 -2.82 -2.38 -7.83
C VAL A 70 -4.11 -2.89 -8.47
N VAL A 71 -4.66 -3.96 -7.89
CA VAL A 71 -5.96 -4.51 -8.27
C VAL A 71 -6.87 -4.38 -7.06
N SER A 72 -7.85 -3.49 -7.15
CA SER A 72 -8.81 -3.20 -6.08
C SER A 72 -9.90 -4.28 -5.99
N GLN A 73 -10.48 -4.44 -4.80
CA GLN A 73 -11.61 -5.35 -4.58
C GLN A 73 -12.82 -4.98 -5.45
N GLU A 74 -13.10 -3.67 -5.55
CA GLU A 74 -14.09 -3.10 -6.46
C GLU A 74 -13.32 -2.25 -7.49
N PRO A 75 -13.03 -2.78 -8.69
CA PRO A 75 -12.32 -2.02 -9.71
C PRO A 75 -13.21 -0.91 -10.24
N VAL A 76 -12.63 0.28 -10.41
CA VAL A 76 -13.31 1.41 -11.06
C VAL A 76 -13.05 1.30 -12.55
N LEU A 77 -14.13 1.23 -13.34
CA LEU A 77 -14.08 1.27 -14.79
C LEU A 77 -14.59 2.63 -15.25
N PHE A 78 -13.88 3.24 -16.20
CA PHE A 78 -14.32 4.43 -16.90
C PHE A 78 -15.22 4.04 -18.06
N ASP A 79 -16.13 4.95 -18.43
CA ASP A 79 -17.04 4.78 -19.57
C ASP A 79 -16.28 4.99 -20.89
N LEU A 80 -15.41 4.03 -21.20
CA LEU A 80 -14.47 3.95 -22.33
C LEU A 80 -14.45 2.53 -22.87
N THR A 81 -13.72 2.29 -23.97
CA THR A 81 -13.55 0.91 -24.47
C THR A 81 -12.69 0.07 -23.51
N ILE A 82 -12.73 -1.26 -23.68
CA ILE A 82 -11.92 -2.20 -22.89
C ILE A 82 -10.41 -1.93 -23.06
N ALA A 83 -9.98 -1.48 -24.24
CA ALA A 83 -8.57 -1.24 -24.53
C ALA A 83 -8.04 0.07 -23.93
N GLU A 84 -8.92 1.02 -23.62
CA GLU A 84 -8.58 2.34 -23.07
C GLU A 84 -8.65 2.39 -21.54
N ASN A 85 -9.40 1.47 -20.93
CA ASN A 85 -9.44 1.25 -19.49
C ASN A 85 -8.16 0.56 -18.98
#